data_AF-A0A2S5T778-F1
#
_entry.id   AF-A0A2S5T778-F1
#
_cell.length_a   1.000
_cell.length_b   1.000
_cell.length_c   1.000
_cell.angle_alpha   90.00
_cell.angle_beta   90.00
_cell.angle_gamma   90.00
#
_symmetry.space_group_name_H-M   'P 1'
#
loop_
_entity.id
_entity.type
_entity.pdbx_description
1 polymer ?
#
loop_
_entity_poly.entity_id
_entity_poly.type
_entity_poly.pdbx_seq_one_letter_code
_entity_poly.pdbx_strand_id
1 'polypeptide(L)'
;MTGCLAVVMAAISGDLARTPSERTASARHSRYDADETLRKIEHAARRHGYTVFARVAMPADAPPANRPVVLVLGTPEGVTPVVVDERAASIEAPLALTIVPAGDGRAQVHVPEPAAPWTAALTPLAPLVEQALA
;
A
#
# COMPACT_ATOMS: atom_id res chain seq x y z
N MET A 1 39.24 -5.74 13.20
CA MET A 1 37.83 -5.40 13.54
C MET A 1 37.31 -4.36 12.55
N THR A 2 36.98 -4.79 11.33
CA THR A 2 36.46 -3.94 10.24
C THR A 2 35.22 -4.62 9.69
N GLY A 3 34.14 -4.59 10.48
CA GLY A 3 32.94 -5.40 10.24
C GLY A 3 31.62 -4.63 10.22
N CYS A 4 31.64 -3.30 10.18
CA CYS A 4 30.41 -2.50 10.30
C CYS A 4 30.12 -1.57 9.12
N LEU A 5 31.04 -1.42 8.16
CA LEU A 5 30.85 -0.50 7.02
C LEU A 5 30.12 -1.13 5.83
N ALA A 6 30.05 -2.46 5.75
CA ALA A 6 29.42 -3.15 4.60
C ALA A 6 27.89 -3.09 4.61
N VAL A 7 27.25 -3.03 5.79
CA VAL A 7 25.78 -3.03 5.89
C VAL A 7 25.16 -1.71 5.44
N VAL A 8 25.84 -0.57 5.65
CA VAL A 8 25.29 0.74 5.29
C VAL A 8 25.31 0.97 3.77
N MET A 9 26.30 0.44 3.05
CA MET A 9 26.39 0.63 1.59
C MET A 9 25.41 -0.26 0.81
N ALA A 10 24.95 -1.38 1.38
CA ALA A 10 23.95 -2.23 0.72
C ALA A 10 22.54 -1.59 0.69
N ALA A 11 22.26 -0.60 1.54
CA ALA A 11 20.98 0.09 1.55
C ALA A 11 20.82 1.11 0.41
N ILE A 12 21.92 1.52 -0.24
CA ILE A 12 21.91 2.60 -1.25
C ILE A 12 21.78 2.04 -2.68
N SER A 13 22.24 0.81 -2.94
CA SER A 13 22.21 0.24 -4.30
C SER A 13 20.83 -0.28 -4.75
N GLY A 14 19.83 -0.28 -3.87
CA GLY A 14 18.43 -0.59 -4.24
C GLY A 14 17.67 0.59 -4.84
N ASP A 15 18.23 1.80 -4.81
CA ASP A 15 17.53 3.04 -5.18
C ASP A 15 17.54 3.34 -6.71
N LEU A 16 18.18 2.49 -7.52
CA LEU A 16 18.26 2.68 -8.98
C LEU A 16 17.20 1.93 -9.80
N ALA A 17 16.22 1.30 -9.16
CA ALA A 17 15.07 0.67 -9.84
C ALA A 17 13.74 1.37 -9.52
N ARG A 18 13.77 2.68 -9.30
CA ARG A 18 12.63 3.44 -8.78
C ARG A 18 11.93 4.23 -9.89
N THR A 19 10.73 3.76 -10.28
CA THR A 19 9.58 4.53 -10.83
C THR A 19 8.34 3.62 -10.76
N PRO A 20 7.11 4.12 -10.51
CA PRO A 20 6.68 5.51 -10.43
C PRO A 20 6.31 5.97 -9.00
N SER A 21 6.55 7.26 -8.72
CA SER A 21 6.16 7.98 -7.51
C SER A 21 6.74 7.41 -6.19
N GLU A 22 7.91 7.93 -5.82
CA GLU A 22 8.38 7.93 -4.42
C GLU A 22 7.53 8.88 -3.57
N ARG A 23 6.22 8.70 -3.57
CA ARG A 23 5.44 9.30 -2.51
C ARG A 23 5.84 8.60 -1.24
N THR A 24 6.18 9.38 -0.22
CA THR A 24 6.22 8.92 1.16
C THR A 24 4.92 8.18 1.38
N ALA A 25 4.93 6.86 1.42
CA ALA A 25 3.78 6.07 1.81
C ALA A 25 4.00 5.76 3.27
N SER A 26 3.02 6.05 4.12
CA SER A 26 3.16 5.69 5.51
C SER A 26 2.96 4.19 5.66
N ALA A 27 4.02 3.50 6.08
CA ALA A 27 4.00 2.07 6.34
C ALA A 27 3.39 1.80 7.74
N ARG A 28 2.50 0.82 7.81
CA ARG A 28 1.94 0.29 9.06
C ARG A 28 2.28 -1.18 9.17
N HIS A 29 2.82 -1.59 10.31
CA HIS A 29 3.13 -2.99 10.57
C HIS A 29 1.87 -3.75 11.00
N SER A 30 1.61 -4.86 10.34
CA SER A 30 0.62 -5.84 10.76
C SER A 30 1.28 -6.88 11.65
N ARG A 31 0.56 -7.36 12.67
CA ARG A 31 0.95 -8.57 13.42
C ARG A 31 0.55 -9.87 12.73
N TYR A 32 -0.27 -9.76 11.69
CA TYR A 32 -0.83 -10.88 10.93
C TYR A 32 -0.05 -11.09 9.64
N ASP A 33 -0.18 -12.27 9.04
CA ASP A 33 0.33 -12.53 7.69
C ASP A 33 -0.39 -11.68 6.63
N ALA A 34 0.10 -11.70 5.38
CA ALA A 34 -0.44 -10.87 4.32
C ALA A 34 -1.90 -11.19 3.95
N ASP A 35 -2.28 -12.48 3.95
CA ASP A 35 -3.62 -12.92 3.61
C ASP A 35 -4.64 -12.53 4.70
N GLU A 36 -4.29 -12.71 5.96
CA GLU A 36 -5.11 -12.28 7.09
C GLU A 36 -5.20 -10.75 7.16
N THR A 37 -4.09 -10.06 6.92
CA THR A 37 -4.05 -8.60 6.84
C THR A 37 -5.00 -8.09 5.75
N LEU A 38 -4.94 -8.68 4.56
CA LEU A 38 -5.84 -8.36 3.45
C LEU A 38 -7.31 -8.56 3.86
N ARG A 39 -7.65 -9.73 4.42
CA ARG A 39 -9.03 -10.02 4.89
C ARG A 39 -9.52 -9.00 5.93
N LYS A 40 -8.68 -8.61 6.87
CA LYS A 40 -9.02 -7.63 7.92
C LYS A 40 -9.23 -6.24 7.35
N ILE A 41 -8.37 -5.79 6.45
CA ILE A 41 -8.52 -4.49 5.76
C ILE A 41 -9.83 -4.47 4.98
N GLU A 42 -10.16 -5.52 4.25
CA GLU A 42 -11.42 -5.56 3.49
C GLU A 42 -12.65 -5.56 4.39
N HIS A 43 -12.61 -6.28 5.50
CA HIS A 43 -13.68 -6.25 6.47
C HIS A 43 -13.86 -4.85 7.08
N ALA A 44 -12.75 -4.20 7.45
CA ALA A 44 -12.78 -2.82 7.93
C ALA A 44 -13.30 -1.86 6.86
N ALA A 45 -12.84 -1.98 5.61
CA ALA A 45 -13.29 -1.18 4.49
C ALA A 45 -14.81 -1.24 4.31
N ARG A 46 -15.39 -2.44 4.33
CA ARG A 46 -16.85 -2.61 4.25
C ARG A 46 -17.59 -1.95 5.41
N ARG A 47 -17.06 -2.04 6.63
CA ARG A 47 -17.64 -1.35 7.80
C ARG A 47 -17.59 0.17 7.69
N HIS A 48 -16.61 0.69 6.96
CA HIS A 48 -16.46 2.12 6.65
C HIS A 48 -17.17 2.54 5.36
N GLY A 49 -17.99 1.67 4.76
CA GLY A 49 -18.77 1.99 3.56
C GLY A 49 -18.00 1.89 2.23
N TYR A 50 -16.79 1.35 2.24
CA TYR A 50 -16.02 1.10 1.03
C TYR A 50 -16.31 -0.28 0.43
N THR A 51 -16.18 -0.38 -0.89
CA THR A 51 -16.18 -1.64 -1.62
C THR A 51 -14.75 -2.00 -2.04
N VAL A 52 -14.50 -3.28 -2.28
CA VAL A 52 -13.24 -3.71 -2.93
C VAL A 52 -13.46 -3.60 -4.42
N PHE A 53 -12.81 -2.63 -5.05
CA PHE A 53 -12.88 -2.41 -6.49
C PHE A 53 -11.98 -3.39 -7.24
N ALA A 54 -10.74 -3.56 -6.78
CA ALA A 54 -9.78 -4.48 -7.38
C ALA A 54 -8.78 -5.02 -6.37
N ARG A 55 -8.28 -6.23 -6.65
CA ARG A 55 -7.09 -6.80 -6.03
C ARG A 55 -6.09 -7.09 -7.13
N VAL A 56 -4.90 -6.50 -7.04
CA VAL A 56 -3.87 -6.63 -8.07
C VAL A 56 -2.61 -7.18 -7.42
N ALA A 57 -2.28 -8.44 -7.75
CA ALA A 57 -0.99 -8.99 -7.37
C ALA A 57 0.11 -8.30 -8.19
N MET A 58 1.08 -7.71 -7.52
CA MET A 58 2.21 -7.09 -8.19
C MET A 58 3.14 -8.17 -8.75
N PRO A 59 3.68 -7.98 -9.96
CA PRO A 59 4.68 -8.87 -10.50
C PRO A 59 5.92 -8.84 -9.58
N ALA A 60 6.33 -10.01 -9.12
CA ALA A 60 7.50 -10.20 -8.28
C ALA A 60 8.11 -11.58 -8.53
N ASP A 61 9.43 -11.67 -8.40
CA ASP A 61 10.17 -12.93 -8.43
C ASP A 61 10.06 -13.65 -7.07
N ALA A 62 8.81 -13.89 -6.67
CA ALA A 62 8.43 -14.53 -5.43
C ALA A 62 7.24 -15.48 -5.68
N PRO A 63 7.07 -16.53 -4.85
CA PRO A 63 5.88 -17.36 -4.88
C PRO A 63 4.61 -16.50 -4.76
N PRO A 64 3.47 -16.90 -5.36
CA PRO A 64 2.24 -16.11 -5.33
C PRO A 64 1.81 -15.61 -3.94
N ALA A 65 1.99 -16.44 -2.91
CA ALA A 65 1.68 -16.11 -1.51
C ALA A 65 2.56 -14.99 -0.91
N ASN A 66 3.73 -14.75 -1.49
CA ASN A 66 4.70 -13.75 -1.01
C ASN A 66 4.76 -12.51 -1.92
N ARG A 67 3.83 -12.38 -2.87
CA ARG A 67 3.79 -11.19 -3.74
C ARG A 67 3.04 -10.05 -3.05
N PRO A 68 3.49 -8.80 -3.23
CA PRO A 68 2.69 -7.65 -2.82
C PRO A 68 1.34 -7.65 -3.52
N VAL A 69 0.31 -7.23 -2.80
CA VAL A 69 -1.05 -7.06 -3.33
C VAL A 69 -1.46 -5.61 -3.18
N VAL A 70 -1.85 -4.98 -4.29
CA VAL A 70 -2.52 -3.69 -4.27
C VAL A 70 -4.01 -3.93 -4.14
N LEU A 71 -4.60 -3.40 -3.07
CA LEU A 71 -6.03 -3.37 -2.84
C LEU A 71 -6.55 -1.98 -3.24
N VAL A 72 -7.40 -1.91 -4.26
CA VAL A 72 -8.08 -0.68 -4.66
C VAL A 72 -9.47 -0.68 -4.06
N LEU A 73 -9.75 0.31 -3.21
CA LEU A 73 -11.07 0.51 -2.64
C LEU A 73 -11.91 1.45 -3.52
N GLY A 74 -13.22 1.28 -3.45
CA GLY A 74 -14.20 2.11 -4.14
C GLY A 74 -15.30 2.58 -3.20
N THR A 75 -16.13 3.51 -3.68
CA THR A 75 -17.35 3.96 -3.01
C THR A 75 -18.39 2.81 -2.96
N PRO A 76 -19.50 2.97 -2.22
CA PRO A 76 -20.59 1.99 -2.20
C PRO A 76 -21.13 1.62 -3.59
N GLU A 77 -21.06 2.55 -4.54
CA GLU A 77 -21.53 2.39 -5.92
C GLU A 77 -20.54 1.59 -6.79
N GLY A 78 -19.39 1.19 -6.24
CA GLY A 78 -18.39 0.41 -6.96
C GLY A 78 -17.47 1.24 -7.86
N VAL A 79 -17.29 2.53 -7.54
CA VAL A 79 -16.41 3.44 -8.29
C VAL A 79 -15.20 3.82 -7.45
N THR A 80 -14.00 3.85 -8.04
CA THR A 80 -12.82 4.42 -7.36
C THR A 80 -12.55 5.83 -7.88
N PRO A 81 -12.41 6.85 -7.01
CA PRO A 81 -11.91 8.14 -7.43
C PRO A 81 -10.47 7.98 -7.92
N VAL A 82 -10.11 8.74 -8.95
CA VAL A 82 -8.74 8.85 -9.45
C VAL A 82 -8.35 10.31 -9.57
N VAL A 83 -7.08 10.60 -9.34
CA VAL A 83 -6.48 11.90 -9.60
C VAL A 83 -5.64 11.76 -10.84
N VAL A 84 -5.87 12.65 -11.80
CA VAL A 84 -5.14 12.67 -13.06
C VAL A 84 -4.40 14.00 -13.11
N ASP A 85 -3.10 13.96 -13.41
CA ASP A 85 -2.36 15.21 -13.59
C ASP A 85 -2.89 16.00 -14.81
N GLU A 86 -2.57 17.28 -14.88
CA GLU A 86 -3.06 18.18 -15.95
C GLU A 86 -2.69 17.72 -17.36
N ARG A 87 -1.63 16.91 -17.50
CA ARG A 87 -1.15 16.40 -18.78
C ARG A 87 -1.67 14.98 -19.08
N ALA A 88 -2.48 14.41 -18.19
CA ALA A 88 -2.87 13.00 -18.20
C ALA A 88 -1.68 12.02 -18.31
N ALA A 89 -0.50 12.44 -17.85
CA ALA A 89 0.71 11.62 -17.92
C ALA A 89 0.76 10.58 -16.79
N SER A 90 0.03 10.83 -15.69
CA SER A 90 -0.08 9.93 -14.55
C SER A 90 -1.51 9.88 -14.02
N ILE A 91 -1.90 8.68 -13.58
CA ILE A 91 -3.17 8.42 -12.89
C ILE A 91 -2.83 7.90 -11.50
N GLU A 92 -3.48 8.47 -10.51
CA GLU A 92 -3.35 8.10 -9.10
C GLU A 92 -4.68 7.57 -8.60
N ALA A 93 -4.64 6.53 -7.77
CA ALA A 93 -5.81 6.00 -7.08
C ALA A 93 -5.65 6.28 -5.57
N PRO A 94 -6.21 7.38 -5.04
CA PRO A 94 -6.07 7.74 -3.63
C PRO A 94 -6.57 6.65 -2.68
N LEU A 95 -7.52 5.82 -3.12
CA LEU A 95 -8.10 4.72 -2.37
C LEU A 95 -7.35 3.38 -2.51
N ALA A 96 -6.14 3.38 -3.08
CA ALA A 96 -5.31 2.19 -3.18
C ALA A 96 -4.42 1.99 -1.95
N LEU A 97 -4.24 0.74 -1.51
CA LEU A 97 -3.34 0.33 -0.44
C LEU A 97 -2.44 -0.78 -0.96
N THR A 98 -1.19 -0.84 -0.52
CA THR A 98 -0.29 -1.96 -0.87
C THR A 98 0.01 -2.80 0.35
N ILE A 99 -0.32 -4.08 0.31
CA ILE A 99 0.01 -5.07 1.33
C ILE A 99 1.26 -5.80 0.86
N VAL A 100 2.32 -5.74 1.66
CA VAL A 100 3.61 -6.35 1.37
C VAL A 100 3.89 -7.44 2.40
N PRO A 101 4.05 -8.71 2.00
CA PRO A 101 4.51 -9.76 2.89
C PRO A 101 5.91 -9.45 3.44
N ALA A 102 6.11 -9.66 4.74
CA ALA A 102 7.39 -9.50 5.41
C ALA A 102 8.06 -10.86 5.66
N GLY A 103 9.39 -10.88 5.75
CA GLY A 103 10.17 -12.11 5.91
C GLY A 103 9.99 -12.84 7.24
N ASP A 104 9.32 -12.20 8.22
CA ASP A 104 9.01 -12.75 9.54
C ASP A 104 7.61 -13.38 9.62
N GLY A 105 6.96 -13.60 8.48
CA GLY A 105 5.59 -14.13 8.41
C GLY A 105 4.50 -13.10 8.72
N ARG A 106 4.85 -11.82 8.84
CA ARG A 106 3.91 -10.71 9.00
C ARG A 106 3.70 -9.96 7.68
N ALA A 107 3.06 -8.80 7.75
CA ALA A 107 2.87 -7.92 6.61
C ALA A 107 3.08 -6.45 6.95
N GLN A 108 3.37 -5.66 5.93
CA GLN A 108 3.36 -4.20 5.97
C GLN A 108 2.26 -3.68 5.07
N VAL A 109 1.55 -2.64 5.53
CA VAL A 109 0.50 -1.96 4.77
C VAL A 109 1.00 -0.57 4.45
N HIS A 110 1.14 -0.25 3.18
CA HIS A 110 1.51 1.06 2.70
C HIS A 110 0.26 1.83 2.32
N VAL A 111 0.05 2.97 3.00
CA VAL A 111 -1.00 3.92 2.69
C VAL A 111 -0.38 5.04 1.84
N PRO A 112 -0.93 5.35 0.65
CA PRO A 112 -0.43 6.46 -0.14
C PRO A 112 -0.70 7.77 0.60
N GLU A 113 0.31 8.63 0.70
CA GLU A 113 0.08 9.99 1.17
C GLU A 113 -0.61 10.81 0.07
N PRO A 114 -1.59 11.66 0.42
CA PRO A 114 -2.28 12.50 -0.54
C PRO A 114 -1.30 13.44 -1.25
N ALA A 115 -1.31 13.45 -2.59
CA ALA A 115 -0.44 14.34 -3.36
C ALA A 115 -0.79 15.82 -3.20
N ALA A 116 -2.06 16.12 -2.89
CA ALA A 116 -2.54 17.47 -2.66
C ALA A 116 -3.44 17.52 -1.41
N PRO A 117 -3.47 18.64 -0.66
CA PRO A 117 -4.28 18.76 0.56
C PRO A 117 -5.76 18.44 0.36
N TRP A 118 -6.33 18.80 -0.80
CA TRP A 118 -7.74 18.52 -1.10
C TRP A 118 -8.02 17.03 -1.32
N THR A 119 -7.02 16.24 -1.69
CA THR A 119 -7.15 14.77 -1.82
C THR A 119 -7.16 14.07 -0.47
N ALA A 120 -6.69 14.70 0.61
CA ALA A 120 -6.70 14.11 1.95
C ALA A 120 -8.13 13.74 2.42
N ALA A 121 -9.13 14.52 2.00
CA ALA A 121 -10.54 14.23 2.28
C ALA A 121 -11.06 12.97 1.56
N LEU A 122 -10.40 12.57 0.47
CA LEU A 122 -10.71 11.34 -0.27
C LEU A 122 -10.01 10.12 0.35
N THR A 123 -9.10 10.32 1.32
CA THR A 123 -8.17 9.29 1.80
C THR A 123 -8.22 9.09 3.32
N PRO A 124 -9.37 8.83 3.97
CA PRO A 124 -9.39 8.45 5.38
C PRO A 124 -8.97 6.98 5.58
N LEU A 125 -7.96 6.53 4.82
CA LEU A 125 -7.49 5.15 4.83
C LEU A 125 -6.68 4.82 6.09
N ALA A 126 -5.95 5.79 6.66
CA ALA A 126 -5.13 5.55 7.83
C ALA A 126 -5.96 5.07 9.05
N PRO A 127 -7.08 5.72 9.45
CA PRO A 127 -7.96 5.21 10.51
C PRO A 127 -8.53 3.81 10.22
N LEU A 128 -8.88 3.54 8.96
CA LEU A 128 -9.38 2.24 8.52
C LEU A 128 -8.32 1.15 8.72
N VAL A 129 -7.08 1.43 8.28
CA VAL A 129 -5.95 0.51 8.42
C VAL A 129 -5.60 0.30 9.88
N GLU A 130 -5.56 1.36 10.70
CA GLU A 130 -5.30 1.25 12.13
C GLU A 130 -6.33 0.38 12.85
N GLN A 131 -7.62 0.54 12.53
CA GLN A 131 -8.68 -0.34 13.04
C GLN A 131 -8.52 -1.79 12.56
N ALA A 132 -8.10 -2.01 11.32
CA ALA A 132 -7.93 -3.35 10.76
C ALA A 132 -6.75 -4.10 11.40
N LEU A 133 -5.70 -3.37 11.81
CA LEU A 133 -4.46 -3.93 12.35
C LEU A 133 -4.46 -4.05 13.88
N ALA A 134 -5.41 -3.44 14.58
CA ALA A 134 -5.61 -3.58 16.02
C ALA A 134 -5.87 -5.03 16.47
#